data_AF-A0AAI8ZJR2-F1
#
_entry.id   AF-A0AAI8ZJR2-F1
#
_cell.length_a   1.000
_cell.length_b   1.000
_cell.length_c   1.000
_cell.angle_alpha   90.00
_cell.angle_beta   90.00
_cell.angle_gamma   90.00
#
_symmetry.space_group_name_H-M   'P 1'
#
loop_
_entity.id
_entity.type
_entity.pdbx_description
1 polymer ?
#
loop_
_entity_poly.entity_id
_entity_poly.type
_entity_poly.pdbx_seq_one_letter_code
_entity_poly.pdbx_strand_id
1 'polypeptide(L)'
;MQRGTTSSAVPIAHDADALLPPEGQREAVHDPAPARPSTGARVFLPSALAFVRSVRGKWISGGIAFLLISVAVGIPLVVGGIETQQREQAIAREEQARAARLANDARSDALVSRDETLTTAREFLLTDLSYAPEDTTADLAKAVKELEDVSVTNTDAINSAVMRVKNGMTNVGKPYTWSMSCTDAAYKSHEFADFRTVWASTLPLSRCEAGTKSGTFYTEAQRAVLSSGAITSLDGNGTLQSICASLGFGSYANMATYSASQAKELMGALTICPDHPNAADVRARVDSSLAEEAALAEGRAFGAGVKRIGQDVQPGTYVTEGELDGCYWERTDAAGEIIDNNFISSGLRAEVVIRSGDYSFTSTSCGTWRKQ
;
A
#
# COMPACT_ATOMS: atom_id res chain seq x y z
N MET A 1 13.01 71.24 -17.27
CA MET A 1 12.62 70.17 -18.21
C MET A 1 12.01 69.05 -17.37
N GLN A 2 10.68 69.00 -17.22
CA GLN A 2 9.73 68.11 -17.96
C GLN A 2 10.08 66.62 -17.78
N ARG A 3 9.22 65.69 -17.32
CA ARG A 3 7.76 65.60 -17.12
C ARG A 3 7.47 64.52 -16.04
N GLY A 4 6.33 64.65 -15.37
CA GLY A 4 5.74 63.57 -14.56
C GLY A 4 4.95 62.57 -15.41
N THR A 5 4.56 61.46 -14.80
CA THR A 5 3.38 60.67 -15.16
C THR A 5 2.80 60.00 -13.90
N THR A 6 1.50 60.19 -13.73
CA THR A 6 0.58 59.58 -12.77
C THR A 6 -0.27 58.55 -13.52
N SER A 7 -0.55 57.40 -12.88
CA SER A 7 -1.67 56.46 -13.16
C SER A 7 -1.35 55.10 -12.57
N SER A 8 -2.25 54.30 -12.02
CA SER A 8 -3.66 54.47 -11.68
C SER A 8 -4.01 53.26 -10.81
N ALA A 9 -4.64 53.48 -9.66
CA ALA A 9 -5.21 52.41 -8.85
C ALA A 9 -6.59 52.06 -9.41
N VAL A 10 -6.86 50.77 -9.61
CA VAL A 10 -8.19 50.23 -9.90
C VAL A 10 -8.61 49.34 -8.73
N PRO A 11 -9.72 49.62 -8.04
CA PRO A 11 -10.31 48.72 -7.08
C PRO A 11 -11.31 47.79 -7.80
N ILE A 12 -11.33 46.51 -7.42
CA ILE A 12 -12.43 45.61 -7.77
C ILE A 12 -12.94 45.01 -6.46
N ALA A 13 -14.11 45.49 -6.05
CA ALA A 13 -15.03 44.77 -5.19
C ALA A 13 -16.08 44.14 -6.09
N HIS A 14 -16.43 42.88 -5.86
CA HIS A 14 -17.80 42.39 -6.04
C HIS A 14 -17.99 41.06 -5.28
N ASP A 15 -18.96 41.10 -4.37
CA ASP A 15 -19.60 39.98 -3.71
C ASP A 15 -20.12 38.93 -4.70
N ALA A 16 -20.08 37.67 -4.29
CA ALA A 16 -21.11 36.70 -4.67
C ALA A 16 -21.21 35.61 -3.59
N ASP A 17 -22.36 35.61 -2.93
CA ASP A 17 -22.87 34.63 -1.97
C ASP A 17 -22.60 33.17 -2.37
N ALA A 18 -22.00 32.42 -1.45
CA ALA A 18 -22.02 30.97 -1.47
C ALA A 18 -23.39 30.49 -0.97
N LEU A 19 -24.27 30.15 -1.91
CA LEU A 19 -25.50 29.41 -1.66
C LEU A 19 -25.18 28.00 -1.12
N LEU A 20 -25.59 27.77 0.13
CA LEU A 20 -25.78 26.44 0.71
C LEU A 20 -26.84 25.66 -0.07
N PRO A 21 -26.65 24.38 -0.42
CA PRO A 21 -27.76 23.51 -0.75
C PRO A 21 -28.37 22.91 0.54
N PRO A 22 -29.71 22.84 0.65
CA PRO A 22 -30.38 22.26 1.81
C PRO A 22 -30.36 20.73 1.79
N GLU A 23 -30.22 20.18 2.99
CA GLU A 23 -30.53 18.79 3.32
C GLU A 23 -32.01 18.47 3.11
N GLY A 24 -32.27 17.25 2.64
CA GLY A 24 -33.50 16.53 2.97
C GLY A 24 -34.47 16.30 1.80
N GLN A 25 -34.44 15.09 1.25
CA GLN A 25 -35.63 14.24 1.20
C GLN A 25 -35.26 12.75 1.06
N ARG A 26 -35.61 12.02 2.13
CA ARG A 26 -36.04 10.60 2.16
C ARG A 26 -37.11 10.42 1.05
N GLU A 27 -37.34 9.32 0.36
CA GLU A 27 -37.36 7.90 0.69
C GLU A 27 -37.76 7.20 -0.63
N ALA A 28 -37.14 6.09 -1.02
CA ALA A 28 -37.79 5.05 -1.82
C ALA A 28 -36.95 3.77 -1.76
N VAL A 29 -37.30 2.97 -0.76
CA VAL A 29 -36.90 1.58 -0.56
C VAL A 29 -37.40 0.75 -1.74
N HIS A 30 -36.51 0.03 -2.42
CA HIS A 30 -36.89 -1.14 -3.20
C HIS A 30 -35.94 -2.28 -2.87
N ASP A 31 -36.39 -3.13 -1.95
CA ASP A 31 -35.87 -4.47 -1.73
C ASP A 31 -36.89 -5.51 -2.26
N PRO A 32 -36.45 -6.74 -2.56
CA PRO A 32 -37.03 -7.62 -3.55
C PRO A 32 -38.05 -8.60 -2.97
N ALA A 33 -38.99 -9.07 -3.79
CA ALA A 33 -39.81 -10.27 -3.56
C ALA A 33 -40.79 -10.48 -4.73
N PRO A 34 -41.48 -11.64 -4.89
CA PRO A 34 -41.20 -13.01 -4.43
C PRO A 34 -41.44 -14.07 -5.54
N ALA A 35 -41.35 -15.34 -5.16
CA ALA A 35 -41.49 -16.54 -5.98
C ALA A 35 -42.93 -17.09 -6.16
N ARG A 36 -43.07 -18.01 -7.15
CA ARG A 36 -44.04 -19.14 -7.36
C ARG A 36 -45.41 -18.83 -8.02
N PRO A 37 -46.23 -19.82 -8.52
CA PRO A 37 -46.09 -21.30 -8.62
C PRO A 37 -46.52 -21.98 -9.97
N SER A 38 -46.32 -23.32 -10.06
CA SER A 38 -47.10 -24.41 -10.72
C SER A 38 -47.53 -24.29 -12.20
N THR A 39 -47.47 -25.32 -13.06
CA THR A 39 -48.11 -26.65 -12.92
C THR A 39 -47.70 -27.52 -14.12
N GLY A 40 -47.51 -28.84 -13.94
CA GLY A 40 -47.35 -29.76 -15.07
C GLY A 40 -46.70 -31.10 -14.74
N ALA A 41 -47.31 -31.86 -13.83
CA ALA A 41 -46.88 -33.20 -13.45
C ALA A 41 -47.17 -34.24 -14.56
N ARG A 42 -46.29 -35.26 -14.69
CA ARG A 42 -46.58 -36.69 -14.41
C ARG A 42 -45.29 -37.52 -14.56
N VAL A 43 -44.67 -38.02 -13.46
CA VAL A 43 -44.75 -39.38 -12.85
C VAL A 43 -44.55 -40.52 -13.87
N PHE A 44 -43.70 -41.55 -13.75
CA PHE A 44 -43.21 -42.33 -12.58
C PHE A 44 -41.80 -42.92 -12.83
N LEU A 45 -40.96 -42.84 -11.78
CA LEU A 45 -39.83 -43.71 -11.41
C LEU A 45 -40.38 -44.85 -10.48
N PRO A 46 -39.60 -45.76 -9.87
CA PRO A 46 -38.29 -46.37 -10.18
C PRO A 46 -38.23 -47.90 -9.88
N SER A 47 -37.00 -48.43 -9.85
CA SER A 47 -36.47 -49.45 -8.93
C SER A 47 -36.48 -50.90 -9.43
N ALA A 48 -35.32 -51.45 -9.76
CA ALA A 48 -34.31 -52.06 -8.86
C ALA A 48 -34.58 -53.55 -8.66
N LEU A 49 -33.60 -54.40 -8.96
CA LEU A 49 -32.81 -55.12 -7.97
C LEU A 49 -31.87 -56.12 -8.64
N ALA A 50 -30.70 -56.25 -8.02
CA ALA A 50 -29.66 -57.23 -8.29
C ALA A 50 -30.11 -58.66 -8.01
N PHE A 51 -29.50 -59.64 -8.68
CA PHE A 51 -29.13 -60.90 -8.03
C PHE A 51 -28.03 -61.64 -8.80
N VAL A 52 -26.88 -61.83 -8.13
CA VAL A 52 -25.86 -62.82 -8.49
C VAL A 52 -26.20 -64.11 -7.77
N ARG A 53 -26.21 -65.26 -8.46
CA ARG A 53 -25.73 -66.52 -7.87
C ARG A 53 -25.34 -67.57 -8.90
N SER A 54 -24.18 -68.15 -8.63
CA SER A 54 -23.51 -69.30 -9.22
C SER A 54 -24.29 -70.61 -9.11
N VAL A 55 -24.09 -71.55 -10.05
CA VAL A 55 -23.86 -73.00 -9.77
C VAL A 55 -22.96 -73.64 -10.84
N ARG A 56 -21.97 -74.41 -10.38
CA ARG A 56 -21.07 -75.33 -11.13
C ARG A 56 -21.71 -76.72 -11.29
N GLY A 57 -21.34 -77.45 -12.35
CA GLY A 57 -21.39 -78.93 -12.41
C GLY A 57 -21.66 -79.45 -13.83
N LYS A 58 -20.67 -79.94 -14.59
CA LYS A 58 -19.98 -81.26 -14.60
C LYS A 58 -20.53 -82.22 -15.68
N TRP A 59 -19.68 -82.48 -16.69
CA TRP A 59 -19.35 -83.74 -17.41
C TRP A 59 -20.43 -84.75 -17.86
N ILE A 60 -20.35 -85.15 -19.15
CA ILE A 60 -20.38 -86.53 -19.74
C ILE A 60 -20.34 -86.34 -21.30
N SER A 61 -19.20 -86.54 -21.99
CA SER A 61 -18.75 -87.72 -22.76
C SER A 61 -19.72 -88.33 -23.80
N GLY A 62 -19.23 -88.41 -25.05
CA GLY A 62 -19.76 -89.20 -26.19
C GLY A 62 -20.03 -88.31 -27.41
N GLY A 63 -19.51 -88.53 -28.62
CA GLY A 63 -18.74 -89.61 -29.21
C GLY A 63 -18.44 -89.21 -30.65
N ILE A 64 -17.36 -89.76 -31.19
CA ILE A 64 -16.82 -89.52 -32.53
C ILE A 64 -17.74 -90.15 -33.60
N ALA A 65 -18.09 -89.40 -34.65
CA ALA A 65 -18.46 -89.98 -35.94
C ALA A 65 -18.06 -89.04 -37.09
N PHE A 66 -17.03 -89.47 -37.81
CA PHE A 66 -16.56 -88.98 -39.10
C PHE A 66 -17.68 -88.96 -40.14
N LEU A 67 -17.81 -87.87 -40.92
CA LEU A 67 -18.15 -88.01 -42.34
C LEU A 67 -17.67 -86.81 -43.16
N LEU A 68 -16.69 -87.11 -44.01
CA LEU A 68 -16.13 -86.28 -45.05
C LEU A 68 -17.20 -85.98 -46.11
N ILE A 69 -17.46 -84.70 -46.38
CA ILE A 69 -17.90 -84.25 -47.70
C ILE A 69 -16.94 -83.16 -48.15
N SER A 70 -16.10 -83.53 -49.12
CA SER A 70 -15.29 -82.61 -49.89
C SER A 70 -16.13 -81.99 -51.02
N VAL A 71 -15.64 -80.85 -51.51
CA VAL A 71 -16.00 -80.14 -52.75
C VAL A 71 -17.08 -79.06 -52.59
N ALA A 72 -16.63 -77.80 -52.48
CA ALA A 72 -16.81 -76.85 -53.58
C ALA A 72 -16.04 -75.55 -53.31
N VAL A 73 -15.35 -75.12 -54.36
CA VAL A 73 -14.68 -73.84 -54.54
C VAL A 73 -15.57 -72.68 -54.09
N GLY A 74 -15.02 -71.87 -53.19
CA GLY A 74 -15.55 -70.58 -52.80
C GLY A 74 -14.47 -69.85 -52.05
N ILE A 75 -13.46 -69.33 -52.78
CA ILE A 75 -12.63 -68.25 -52.26
C ILE A 75 -13.62 -67.12 -51.94
N PRO A 76 -13.87 -66.77 -50.67
CA PRO A 76 -14.59 -65.54 -50.42
C PRO A 76 -13.68 -64.43 -50.94
N LEU A 77 -14.19 -63.60 -51.85
CA LEU A 77 -13.55 -62.37 -52.27
C LEU A 77 -13.24 -61.52 -51.02
N VAL A 78 -11.99 -61.62 -50.52
CA VAL A 78 -11.42 -60.77 -49.46
C VAL A 78 -11.18 -59.32 -49.96
N VAL A 79 -11.62 -59.00 -51.17
CA VAL A 79 -11.28 -57.75 -51.87
C VAL A 79 -12.05 -56.54 -51.31
N GLY A 80 -13.22 -56.71 -50.68
CA GLY A 80 -13.98 -55.60 -50.08
C GLY A 80 -13.65 -55.29 -48.61
N GLY A 81 -13.05 -56.23 -47.86
CA GLY A 81 -12.76 -56.08 -46.43
C GLY A 81 -11.39 -55.45 -46.12
N ILE A 82 -10.44 -55.58 -47.05
CA ILE A 82 -9.10 -55.00 -46.90
C ILE A 82 -9.14 -53.48 -47.12
N GLU A 83 -9.88 -53.02 -48.12
CA GLU A 83 -10.00 -51.57 -48.41
C GLU A 83 -10.74 -50.81 -47.29
N THR A 84 -11.75 -51.41 -46.67
CA THR A 84 -12.46 -50.81 -45.53
C THR A 84 -11.61 -50.80 -44.27
N GLN A 85 -10.89 -51.89 -43.95
CA GLN A 85 -9.94 -51.90 -42.83
C GLN A 85 -8.79 -50.90 -43.01
N GLN A 86 -8.27 -50.75 -44.23
CA GLN A 86 -7.21 -49.78 -44.51
C GLN A 86 -7.69 -48.32 -44.36
N ARG A 87 -8.95 -48.01 -44.72
CA ARG A 87 -9.56 -46.69 -44.52
C ARG A 87 -9.81 -46.39 -43.04
N GLU A 88 -10.33 -47.35 -42.28
CA GLU A 88 -10.51 -47.20 -40.82
C GLU A 88 -9.15 -46.97 -40.11
N GLN A 89 -8.12 -47.72 -40.49
CA GLN A 89 -6.76 -47.52 -39.99
C GLN A 89 -6.13 -46.18 -40.43
N ALA A 90 -6.53 -45.62 -41.57
CA ALA A 90 -6.07 -44.31 -42.02
C ALA A 90 -6.70 -43.18 -41.21
N ILE A 91 -8.01 -43.25 -40.95
CA ILE A 91 -8.73 -42.29 -40.09
C ILE A 91 -8.18 -42.34 -38.66
N ALA A 92 -8.01 -43.54 -38.09
CA ALA A 92 -7.43 -43.69 -36.76
C ALA A 92 -6.00 -43.11 -36.66
N ARG A 93 -5.19 -43.25 -37.72
CA ARG A 93 -3.84 -42.65 -37.78
C ARG A 93 -3.87 -41.13 -37.88
N GLU A 94 -4.82 -40.56 -38.64
CA GLU A 94 -5.00 -39.12 -38.74
C GLU A 94 -5.47 -38.52 -37.41
N GLU A 95 -6.40 -39.19 -36.73
CA GLU A 95 -6.84 -38.81 -35.37
C GLU A 95 -5.69 -38.87 -34.36
N GLN A 96 -4.88 -39.93 -34.40
CA GLN A 96 -3.67 -40.03 -33.57
C GLN A 96 -2.66 -38.92 -33.88
N ALA A 97 -2.44 -38.61 -35.15
CA ALA A 97 -1.53 -37.54 -35.56
C ALA A 97 -2.04 -36.16 -35.11
N ARG A 98 -3.36 -35.92 -35.19
CA ARG A 98 -4.00 -34.70 -34.67
C ARG A 98 -3.86 -34.61 -33.16
N ALA A 99 -4.12 -35.68 -32.43
CA ALA A 99 -3.95 -35.73 -30.97
C ALA A 99 -2.49 -35.46 -30.56
N ALA A 100 -1.51 -36.02 -31.28
CA ALA A 100 -0.10 -35.77 -31.04
C ALA A 100 0.30 -34.30 -31.29
N ARG A 101 -0.25 -33.66 -32.32
CA ARG A 101 -0.05 -32.22 -32.57
C ARG A 101 -0.60 -31.37 -31.42
N LEU A 102 -1.85 -31.60 -31.03
CA LEU A 102 -2.46 -30.88 -29.91
C LEU A 102 -1.69 -31.07 -28.59
N ALA A 103 -1.18 -32.28 -28.34
CA ALA A 103 -0.35 -32.55 -27.16
C ALA A 103 1.00 -31.81 -27.21
N ASN A 104 1.62 -31.69 -28.39
CA ASN A 104 2.84 -30.91 -28.59
C ASN A 104 2.59 -29.40 -28.41
N ASP A 105 1.48 -28.88 -28.95
CA ASP A 105 1.09 -27.48 -28.82
C ASP A 105 0.84 -27.14 -27.34
N ALA A 106 0.03 -27.96 -26.64
CA ALA A 106 -0.24 -27.79 -25.22
C ALA A 106 1.04 -27.86 -24.36
N ARG A 107 1.99 -28.73 -24.72
CA ARG A 107 3.30 -28.78 -24.05
C ARG A 107 4.12 -27.51 -24.35
N SER A 108 4.11 -27.03 -25.58
CA SER A 108 4.79 -25.79 -25.97
C SER A 108 4.26 -24.61 -25.15
N ASP A 109 2.94 -24.47 -25.04
CA ASP A 109 2.29 -23.42 -24.26
C ASP A 109 2.64 -23.51 -22.77
N ALA A 110 2.66 -24.73 -22.20
CA ALA A 110 3.06 -24.95 -20.81
C ALA A 110 4.53 -24.55 -20.57
N LEU A 111 5.43 -24.83 -21.52
CA LEU A 111 6.84 -24.43 -21.43
C LEU A 111 7.01 -22.91 -21.51
N VAL A 112 6.27 -22.23 -22.39
CA VAL A 112 6.24 -20.77 -22.44
C VAL A 112 5.77 -20.20 -21.10
N SER A 113 4.66 -20.71 -20.56
CA SER A 113 4.13 -20.25 -19.27
C SER A 113 5.10 -20.51 -18.10
N ARG A 114 5.82 -21.63 -18.13
CA ARG A 114 6.90 -21.94 -17.18
C ARG A 114 7.99 -20.88 -17.23
N ASP A 115 8.51 -20.59 -18.43
CA ASP A 115 9.66 -19.69 -18.57
C ASP A 115 9.30 -18.24 -18.20
N GLU A 116 8.10 -17.78 -18.57
CA GLU A 116 7.55 -16.49 -18.12
C GLU A 116 7.42 -16.45 -16.59
N THR A 117 6.84 -17.50 -15.99
CA THR A 117 6.64 -17.57 -14.54
C THR A 117 7.96 -17.59 -13.78
N LEU A 118 8.96 -18.34 -14.27
CA LEU A 118 10.31 -18.36 -13.68
C LEU A 118 10.99 -17.00 -13.76
N THR A 119 10.83 -16.30 -14.88
CA THR A 119 11.39 -14.95 -15.05
C THR A 119 10.79 -13.98 -14.03
N THR A 120 9.45 -13.90 -13.97
CA THR A 120 8.74 -13.05 -13.00
C THR A 120 9.07 -13.42 -11.55
N ALA A 121 9.13 -14.71 -11.22
CA ALA A 121 9.40 -15.15 -9.85
C ALA A 121 10.83 -14.82 -9.41
N ARG A 122 11.82 -14.94 -10.30
CA ARG A 122 13.21 -14.55 -10.01
C ARG A 122 13.31 -13.04 -9.76
N GLU A 123 12.69 -12.23 -10.61
CA GLU A 123 12.63 -10.78 -10.39
C GLU A 123 11.96 -10.43 -9.06
N PHE A 124 10.85 -11.10 -8.73
CA PHE A 124 10.16 -10.93 -7.46
C PHE A 124 11.05 -11.28 -6.25
N LEU A 125 11.77 -12.40 -6.31
CA LEU A 125 12.69 -12.85 -5.26
C LEU A 125 13.94 -11.97 -5.10
N LEU A 126 14.27 -11.14 -6.09
CA LEU A 126 15.34 -10.14 -6.00
C LEU A 126 14.90 -8.82 -5.35
N THR A 127 13.59 -8.64 -5.12
CA THR A 127 13.08 -7.45 -4.41
C THR A 127 13.33 -7.56 -2.90
N ASP A 128 13.17 -6.44 -2.19
CA ASP A 128 13.18 -6.47 -0.73
C ASP A 128 11.95 -7.22 -0.21
N LEU A 129 12.16 -8.41 0.38
CA LEU A 129 11.13 -9.25 0.98
C LEU A 129 11.18 -9.26 2.52
N SER A 130 11.91 -8.33 3.14
CA SER A 130 12.07 -8.26 4.60
C SER A 130 10.75 -8.08 5.36
N TYR A 131 9.69 -7.64 4.69
CA TYR A 131 8.35 -7.51 5.25
C TYR A 131 7.58 -8.85 5.34
N ALA A 132 8.00 -9.87 4.60
CA ALA A 132 7.26 -11.12 4.47
C ALA A 132 7.77 -12.15 5.48
N PRO A 133 6.88 -13.01 6.03
CA PRO A 133 7.30 -14.11 6.90
C PRO A 133 8.35 -15.01 6.22
N GLU A 134 9.37 -15.42 6.98
CA GLU A 134 10.48 -16.23 6.47
C GLU A 134 10.00 -17.57 5.90
N ASP A 135 8.98 -18.18 6.52
CA ASP A 135 8.36 -19.42 6.04
C ASP A 135 7.67 -19.24 4.68
N THR A 136 6.93 -18.15 4.51
CA THR A 136 6.18 -17.85 3.29
C THR A 136 7.13 -17.57 2.12
N THR A 137 8.23 -16.85 2.38
CA THR A 137 9.26 -16.61 1.36
C THR A 137 10.06 -17.87 1.03
N ALA A 138 10.37 -18.71 2.02
CA ALA A 138 11.01 -20.01 1.81
C ALA A 138 10.13 -20.97 0.99
N ASP A 139 8.82 -21.01 1.24
CA ASP A 139 7.86 -21.81 0.47
C ASP A 139 7.78 -21.36 -0.99
N LEU A 140 7.79 -20.04 -1.26
CA LEU A 140 7.88 -19.52 -2.62
C LEU A 140 9.19 -19.93 -3.29
N ALA A 141 10.34 -19.75 -2.62
CA ALA A 141 11.65 -20.13 -3.16
C ALA A 141 11.70 -21.63 -3.50
N LYS A 142 11.13 -22.47 -2.63
CA LYS A 142 10.99 -23.91 -2.89
C LYS A 142 10.11 -24.20 -4.09
N ALA A 143 8.95 -23.55 -4.21
CA ALA A 143 8.05 -23.72 -5.36
C ALA A 143 8.73 -23.32 -6.69
N VAL A 144 9.53 -22.24 -6.68
CA VAL A 144 10.32 -21.81 -7.84
C VAL A 144 11.33 -22.91 -8.23
N LYS A 145 12.06 -23.46 -7.27
CA LYS A 145 12.99 -24.56 -7.52
C LYS A 145 12.29 -25.81 -8.08
N GLU A 146 11.13 -26.17 -7.53
CA GLU A 146 10.32 -27.28 -8.08
C GLU A 146 9.90 -27.02 -9.53
N LEU A 147 9.60 -25.78 -9.92
CA LEU A 147 9.28 -25.40 -11.29
C LEU A 147 10.52 -25.42 -12.21
N GLU A 148 11.70 -25.11 -11.68
CA GLU A 148 12.97 -25.23 -12.41
C GLU A 148 13.28 -26.71 -12.72
N ASP A 149 13.12 -27.57 -11.72
CA ASP A 149 13.45 -29.00 -11.78
C ASP A 149 12.35 -29.87 -12.42
N VAL A 150 11.17 -29.31 -12.71
CA VAL A 150 10.03 -30.06 -13.27
C VAL A 150 10.38 -30.67 -14.64
N SER A 151 9.91 -31.89 -14.88
CA SER A 151 10.09 -32.52 -16.19
C SER A 151 9.39 -31.73 -17.29
N VAL A 152 10.16 -31.29 -18.29
CA VAL A 152 9.68 -30.55 -19.48
C VAL A 152 8.77 -31.38 -20.39
N THR A 153 8.65 -32.68 -20.15
CA THR A 153 7.79 -33.58 -20.93
C THR A 153 6.40 -33.78 -20.30
N ASN A 154 6.19 -33.38 -19.05
CA ASN A 154 4.94 -33.60 -18.32
C ASN A 154 4.17 -32.27 -18.17
N THR A 155 3.24 -32.04 -19.10
CA THR A 155 2.42 -30.82 -19.18
C THR A 155 1.64 -30.54 -17.88
N ASP A 156 1.04 -31.55 -17.27
CA ASP A 156 0.24 -31.38 -16.04
C ASP A 156 1.12 -31.01 -14.83
N ALA A 157 2.31 -31.60 -14.75
CA ALA A 157 3.28 -31.26 -13.71
C ALA A 157 3.78 -29.83 -13.86
N ILE A 158 4.06 -29.38 -15.10
CA ILE A 158 4.46 -28.00 -15.40
C ILE A 158 3.36 -27.03 -14.95
N ASN A 159 2.12 -27.24 -15.42
CA ASN A 159 0.99 -26.36 -15.08
C ASN A 159 0.75 -26.29 -13.56
N SER A 160 0.85 -27.43 -12.88
CA SER A 160 0.71 -27.50 -11.43
C SER A 160 1.82 -26.74 -10.70
N ALA A 161 3.07 -26.85 -11.16
CA ALA A 161 4.21 -26.13 -10.58
C ALA A 161 4.11 -24.62 -10.84
N VAL A 162 3.69 -24.21 -12.05
CA VAL A 162 3.41 -22.80 -12.39
C VAL A 162 2.38 -22.21 -11.44
N MET A 163 1.28 -22.92 -11.18
CA MET A 163 0.25 -22.45 -10.25
C MET A 163 0.75 -22.33 -8.81
N ARG A 164 1.61 -23.25 -8.34
CA ARG A 164 2.22 -23.14 -7.00
C ARG A 164 3.08 -21.89 -6.88
N VAL A 165 3.89 -21.57 -7.89
CA VAL A 165 4.71 -20.35 -7.90
C VAL A 165 3.84 -19.09 -7.93
N LYS A 166 2.81 -19.05 -8.78
CA LYS A 166 1.86 -17.91 -8.84
C LYS A 166 1.17 -17.68 -7.51
N ASN A 167 0.65 -18.74 -6.89
CA ASN A 167 0.02 -18.66 -5.57
C ASN A 167 1.01 -18.26 -4.48
N GLY A 168 2.25 -18.77 -4.53
CA GLY A 168 3.32 -18.38 -3.61
C GLY A 168 3.61 -16.87 -3.68
N MET A 169 3.74 -16.32 -4.89
CA MET A 169 3.90 -14.86 -5.08
C MET A 169 2.69 -14.08 -4.57
N THR A 170 1.47 -14.57 -4.78
CA THR A 170 0.25 -13.95 -4.22
C THR A 170 0.22 -14.00 -2.70
N ASN A 171 0.66 -15.10 -2.08
CA ASN A 171 0.70 -15.27 -0.63
C ASN A 171 1.75 -14.37 0.03
N VAL A 172 2.93 -14.22 -0.59
CA VAL A 172 3.91 -13.20 -0.16
C VAL A 172 3.32 -11.80 -0.36
N GLY A 173 2.64 -11.58 -1.48
CA GLY A 173 2.02 -10.31 -1.85
C GLY A 173 3.05 -9.21 -2.11
N LYS A 174 2.56 -8.00 -2.37
CA LYS A 174 3.38 -6.78 -2.35
C LYS A 174 2.73 -5.74 -1.43
N PRO A 175 3.49 -5.13 -0.52
CA PRO A 175 3.04 -3.96 0.23
C PRO A 175 2.50 -2.89 -0.69
N TYR A 176 1.46 -2.17 -0.26
CA TYR A 176 1.00 -1.00 -0.99
C TYR A 176 2.12 0.05 -1.03
N THR A 177 2.43 0.50 -2.24
CA THR A 177 3.36 1.61 -2.51
C THR A 177 2.73 2.54 -3.53
N TRP A 178 3.25 3.75 -3.63
CA TRP A 178 2.80 4.76 -4.58
C TRP A 178 3.97 5.18 -5.46
N SER A 179 3.74 5.32 -6.75
CA SER A 179 4.68 6.03 -7.62
C SER A 179 4.85 7.47 -7.11
N MET A 180 5.99 8.11 -7.36
CA MET A 180 6.21 9.49 -6.96
C MET A 180 6.37 10.37 -8.20
N SER A 181 5.57 11.42 -8.28
CA SER A 181 5.77 12.52 -9.23
C SER A 181 6.43 13.67 -8.47
N CYS A 182 7.66 14.00 -8.85
CA CYS A 182 8.44 15.03 -8.18
C CYS A 182 8.75 16.19 -9.12
N THR A 183 8.80 17.41 -8.59
CA THR A 183 9.23 18.60 -9.34
C THR A 183 10.61 19.04 -8.89
N ASP A 184 11.44 19.52 -9.81
CA ASP A 184 12.67 20.23 -9.47
C ASP A 184 12.46 21.75 -9.28
N ALA A 185 13.54 22.47 -8.98
CA ALA A 185 13.50 23.93 -8.82
C ALA A 185 13.12 24.70 -10.11
N ALA A 186 13.21 24.04 -11.29
CA ALA A 186 12.78 24.59 -12.57
C ALA A 186 11.35 24.15 -12.96
N TYR A 187 10.60 23.57 -12.02
CA TYR A 187 9.24 23.05 -12.20
C TYR A 187 9.13 21.92 -13.23
N LYS A 188 10.23 21.22 -13.53
CA LYS A 188 10.19 20.03 -14.38
C LYS A 188 9.78 18.81 -13.55
N SER A 189 8.83 18.04 -14.07
CA SER A 189 8.37 16.79 -13.46
C SER A 189 9.30 15.61 -13.76
N HIS A 190 9.49 14.76 -12.75
CA HIS A 190 10.28 13.55 -12.78
C HIS A 190 9.49 12.43 -12.09
N GLU A 191 9.41 11.26 -12.73
CA GLU A 191 8.63 10.12 -12.22
C GLU A 191 9.54 9.06 -11.62
N PHE A 192 9.13 8.53 -10.49
CA PHE A 192 9.84 7.52 -9.70
C PHE A 192 8.89 6.38 -9.35
N ALA A 193 9.44 5.17 -9.23
CA ALA A 193 8.65 3.98 -8.92
C ALA A 193 8.05 4.02 -7.51
N ASP A 194 8.79 4.61 -6.57
CA ASP A 194 8.39 4.80 -5.18
C ASP A 194 9.26 5.86 -4.49
N PHE A 195 8.95 6.19 -3.23
CA PHE A 195 9.71 7.17 -2.45
C PHE A 195 11.17 6.76 -2.19
N ARG A 196 11.51 5.48 -2.19
CA ARG A 196 12.89 5.02 -1.95
C ARG A 196 13.76 5.31 -3.16
N THR A 197 13.22 5.14 -4.37
CA THR A 197 13.92 5.51 -5.61
C THR A 197 14.17 7.01 -5.72
N VAL A 198 13.36 7.85 -5.05
CA VAL A 198 13.62 9.29 -4.94
C VAL A 198 14.90 9.56 -4.16
N TRP A 199 15.16 8.82 -3.07
CA TRP A 199 16.35 9.03 -2.23
C TRP A 199 17.67 8.70 -2.94
N ALA A 200 17.62 7.84 -3.96
CA ALA A 200 18.77 7.52 -4.81
C ALA A 200 19.02 8.57 -5.91
N SER A 201 18.11 9.52 -6.10
CA SER A 201 18.20 10.54 -7.15
C SER A 201 19.21 11.64 -6.77
N THR A 202 19.96 12.11 -7.77
CA THR A 202 20.83 13.30 -7.64
C THR A 202 20.17 14.57 -8.18
N LEU A 203 18.89 14.51 -8.57
CA LEU A 203 18.16 15.65 -9.10
C LEU A 203 17.87 16.66 -7.97
N PRO A 204 17.89 17.98 -8.26
CA PRO A 204 17.58 19.02 -7.28
C PRO A 204 16.05 19.15 -7.09
N LEU A 205 15.44 18.12 -6.51
CA LEU A 205 14.01 18.02 -6.28
C LEU A 205 13.56 19.03 -5.20
N SER A 206 12.37 19.60 -5.40
CA SER A 206 11.77 20.61 -4.52
C SER A 206 10.51 20.10 -3.81
N ARG A 207 9.78 19.16 -4.43
CA ARG A 207 8.56 18.54 -3.89
C ARG A 207 8.34 17.18 -4.56
N CYS A 208 7.70 16.26 -3.85
CA CYS A 208 7.16 15.03 -4.40
C CYS A 208 5.71 14.82 -3.96
N GLU A 209 4.93 14.17 -4.83
CA GLU A 209 3.54 13.81 -4.59
C GLU A 209 3.28 12.38 -5.02
N ALA A 210 2.52 11.65 -4.21
CA ALA A 210 2.15 10.27 -4.50
C ALA A 210 1.19 10.20 -5.70
N GLY A 211 1.54 9.35 -6.65
CA GLY A 211 0.75 9.03 -7.82
C GLY A 211 0.01 7.71 -7.66
N THR A 212 0.29 6.76 -8.56
CA THR A 212 -0.49 5.53 -8.68
C THR A 212 -0.18 4.57 -7.54
N LYS A 213 -1.21 4.16 -6.79
CA LYS A 213 -1.14 3.08 -5.80
C LYS A 213 -0.96 1.73 -6.49
N SER A 214 0.03 0.95 -6.05
CA SER A 214 0.29 -0.42 -6.51
C SER A 214 0.57 -1.33 -5.32
N GLY A 215 0.39 -2.64 -5.49
CA GLY A 215 0.51 -3.62 -4.40
C GLY A 215 -0.82 -4.27 -4.06
N THR A 216 -0.83 -5.09 -3.01
CA THR A 216 -1.93 -5.99 -2.68
C THR A 216 -2.39 -5.91 -1.23
N PHE A 217 -1.56 -5.38 -0.31
CA PHE A 217 -1.92 -5.29 1.10
C PHE A 217 -1.19 -4.15 1.81
N TYR A 218 -1.76 -3.64 2.91
CA TYR A 218 -1.08 -2.69 3.79
C TYR A 218 -0.17 -3.43 4.78
N THR A 219 1.05 -2.96 5.04
CA THR A 219 1.92 -3.56 6.07
C THR A 219 1.41 -3.25 7.48
N GLU A 220 2.02 -3.88 8.49
CA GLU A 220 1.77 -3.54 9.89
C GLU A 220 2.09 -2.06 10.17
N ALA A 221 3.25 -1.58 9.69
CA ALA A 221 3.64 -0.17 9.82
C ALA A 221 2.61 0.78 9.18
N GLN A 222 2.11 0.46 7.99
CA GLN A 222 1.09 1.26 7.30
C GLN A 222 -0.29 1.24 7.97
N ARG A 223 -0.57 0.21 8.77
CA ARG A 223 -1.76 0.17 9.64
C ARG A 223 -1.52 0.93 10.94
N ALA A 224 -0.33 0.83 11.51
CA ALA A 224 0.03 1.48 12.77
C ALA A 224 -0.09 3.02 12.68
N VAL A 225 0.24 3.61 11.53
CA VAL A 225 0.11 5.06 11.32
C VAL A 225 -1.34 5.58 11.35
N LEU A 226 -2.33 4.72 11.08
CA LEU A 226 -3.73 5.08 11.27
C LEU A 226 -4.06 5.18 12.77
N SER A 227 -3.55 4.24 13.56
CA SER A 227 -3.77 4.22 15.01
C SER A 227 -3.06 5.36 15.76
N SER A 228 -1.94 5.87 15.22
CA SER A 228 -1.25 7.04 15.79
C SER A 228 -1.97 8.37 15.50
N GLY A 229 -2.99 8.35 14.64
CA GLY A 229 -3.68 9.56 14.18
C GLY A 229 -2.86 10.40 13.21
N ALA A 230 -1.79 9.85 12.61
CA ALA A 230 -1.04 10.52 11.55
C ALA A 230 -1.84 10.61 10.25
N ILE A 231 -2.78 9.69 10.04
CA ILE A 231 -3.75 9.69 8.94
C ILE A 231 -5.13 9.31 9.47
N THR A 232 -6.18 9.69 8.75
CA THR A 232 -7.58 9.40 9.12
C THR A 232 -8.16 8.19 8.40
N SER A 233 -7.51 7.74 7.32
CA SER A 233 -7.86 6.52 6.58
C SER A 233 -6.59 5.89 6.00
N LEU A 234 -6.62 4.60 5.66
CA LEU A 234 -5.46 3.91 5.07
C LEU A 234 -5.03 4.50 3.73
N ASP A 235 -5.92 5.16 2.98
CA ASP A 235 -5.55 5.83 1.73
C ASP A 235 -4.62 7.03 1.96
N GLY A 236 -4.60 7.59 3.19
CA GLY A 236 -3.65 8.63 3.60
C GLY A 236 -2.18 8.17 3.60
N ASN A 237 -1.89 6.87 3.45
CA ASN A 237 -0.52 6.37 3.32
C ASN A 237 0.23 6.99 2.13
N GLY A 238 -0.45 7.35 1.04
CA GLY A 238 0.19 8.05 -0.09
C GLY A 238 0.78 9.39 0.34
N THR A 239 0.07 10.15 1.18
CA THR A 239 0.57 11.41 1.74
C THR A 239 1.82 11.18 2.58
N LEU A 240 1.79 10.19 3.47
CA LEU A 240 2.95 9.86 4.30
C LEU A 240 4.17 9.42 3.46
N GLN A 241 3.96 8.69 2.36
CA GLN A 241 5.04 8.35 1.43
C GLN A 241 5.56 9.55 0.64
N SER A 242 4.70 10.54 0.34
CA SER A 242 5.11 11.81 -0.27
C SER A 242 6.01 12.60 0.68
N ILE A 243 5.69 12.58 1.99
CA ILE A 243 6.54 13.12 3.05
C ILE A 243 7.87 12.37 3.08
N CYS A 244 7.85 11.02 3.11
CA CYS A 244 9.06 10.20 3.04
C CYS A 244 9.95 10.53 1.84
N ALA A 245 9.38 10.74 0.65
CA ALA A 245 10.13 11.15 -0.53
C ALA A 245 10.80 12.51 -0.36
N SER A 246 10.19 13.40 0.42
CA SER A 246 10.58 14.81 0.54
C SER A 246 11.34 15.16 1.83
N LEU A 247 11.60 14.25 2.78
CA LEU A 247 12.30 14.62 4.04
C LEU A 247 13.74 15.15 3.84
N GLY A 248 14.29 15.05 2.63
CA GLY A 248 15.54 15.68 2.20
C GLY A 248 15.43 17.11 1.67
N PHE A 249 14.23 17.59 1.37
CA PHE A 249 13.99 18.85 0.66
C PHE A 249 12.57 19.38 0.93
N GLY A 250 12.16 20.43 0.21
CA GLY A 250 10.81 20.97 0.36
C GLY A 250 10.52 21.57 1.74
N SER A 251 9.24 21.76 2.06
CA SER A 251 8.81 22.48 3.25
C SER A 251 9.18 21.73 4.54
N TYR A 252 8.81 20.46 4.64
CA TYR A 252 9.01 19.68 5.88
C TYR A 252 10.48 19.57 6.31
N ALA A 253 11.41 19.45 5.37
CA ALA A 253 12.83 19.32 5.68
C ALA A 253 13.44 20.62 6.26
N ASN A 254 12.89 21.78 5.90
CA ASN A 254 13.50 23.08 6.17
C ASN A 254 12.80 23.89 7.29
N MET A 255 11.78 23.32 7.93
CA MET A 255 11.11 23.98 9.06
C MET A 255 11.89 23.82 10.36
N ALA A 256 11.98 24.90 11.14
CA ALA A 256 12.62 24.90 12.45
C ALA A 256 11.75 24.26 13.55
N THR A 257 10.43 24.47 13.47
CA THR A 257 9.45 23.98 14.45
C THR A 257 8.22 23.41 13.74
N TYR A 258 7.54 22.47 14.38
CA TYR A 258 6.32 21.83 13.86
C TYR A 258 5.14 22.01 14.81
N SER A 259 3.94 22.19 14.27
CA SER A 259 2.70 22.03 15.04
C SER A 259 2.49 20.56 15.46
N ALA A 260 1.67 20.30 16.48
CA ALA A 260 1.25 18.94 16.85
C ALA A 260 0.77 18.08 15.66
N SER A 261 0.00 18.66 14.73
CA SER A 261 -0.49 17.94 13.56
C SER A 261 0.65 17.56 12.60
N GLN A 262 1.56 18.50 12.33
CA GLN A 262 2.73 18.24 11.48
C GLN A 262 3.68 17.22 12.13
N ALA A 263 3.87 17.30 13.44
CA ALA A 263 4.63 16.31 14.21
C ALA A 263 4.04 14.90 14.05
N LYS A 264 2.71 14.75 14.11
CA LYS A 264 2.04 13.46 13.88
C LYS A 264 2.26 12.94 12.46
N GLU A 265 2.12 13.79 11.45
CA GLU A 265 2.36 13.40 10.05
C GLU A 265 3.81 12.96 9.83
N LEU A 266 4.78 13.70 10.38
CA LEU A 266 6.20 13.36 10.28
C LEU A 266 6.53 12.05 10.99
N MET A 267 6.00 11.82 12.19
CA MET A 267 6.19 10.55 12.90
C MET A 267 5.48 9.39 12.20
N GLY A 268 4.31 9.64 11.61
CA GLY A 268 3.64 8.68 10.74
C GLY A 268 4.49 8.31 9.53
N ALA A 269 5.03 9.31 8.83
CA ALA A 269 5.94 9.09 7.71
C ALA A 269 7.17 8.28 8.16
N LEU A 270 7.82 8.65 9.26
CA LEU A 270 8.99 7.94 9.79
C LEU A 270 8.68 6.54 10.37
N THR A 271 7.42 6.18 10.55
CA THR A 271 7.00 4.79 10.80
C THR A 271 7.05 3.98 9.50
N ILE A 272 6.76 4.60 8.36
CA ILE A 272 6.83 3.98 7.01
C ILE A 272 8.26 3.95 6.47
N CYS A 273 9.02 5.04 6.67
CA CYS A 273 10.39 5.21 6.20
C CYS A 273 11.37 5.43 7.37
N PRO A 274 11.51 4.47 8.31
CA PRO A 274 12.36 4.64 9.48
C PRO A 274 13.84 4.81 9.16
N ASP A 275 14.26 4.33 7.98
CA ASP A 275 15.60 4.30 7.43
C ASP A 275 15.94 5.52 6.55
N HIS A 276 15.06 6.51 6.46
CA HIS A 276 15.35 7.75 5.72
C HIS A 276 16.63 8.42 6.26
N PRO A 277 17.56 8.92 5.41
CA PRO A 277 18.83 9.52 5.85
C PRO A 277 18.68 10.63 6.91
N ASN A 278 17.66 11.50 6.75
CA ASN A 278 17.35 12.58 7.69
C ASN A 278 16.39 12.19 8.83
N ALA A 279 16.07 10.91 9.01
CA ALA A 279 15.07 10.49 9.99
C ALA A 279 15.44 10.90 11.43
N ALA A 280 16.72 10.81 11.79
CA ALA A 280 17.20 11.22 13.12
C ALA A 280 16.98 12.72 13.38
N ASP A 281 17.37 13.57 12.43
CA ASP A 281 17.23 15.02 12.55
C ASP A 281 15.76 15.46 12.59
N VAL A 282 14.92 14.81 11.79
CA VAL A 282 13.46 15.07 11.78
C VAL A 282 12.84 14.67 13.11
N ARG A 283 13.20 13.50 13.69
CA ARG A 283 12.73 13.09 15.03
C ARG A 283 13.13 14.11 16.08
N ALA A 284 14.40 14.53 16.09
CA ALA A 284 14.88 15.51 17.06
C ALA A 284 14.13 16.85 16.98
N ARG A 285 13.83 17.35 15.77
CA ARG A 285 13.03 18.58 15.59
C ARG A 285 11.58 18.41 16.03
N VAL A 286 10.98 17.24 15.76
CA VAL A 286 9.63 16.93 16.22
C VAL A 286 9.58 16.83 17.74
N ASP A 287 10.50 16.11 18.37
CA ASP A 287 10.58 15.97 19.83
C ASP A 287 10.75 17.34 20.50
N SER A 288 11.63 18.19 19.95
CA SER A 288 11.80 19.57 20.41
C SER A 288 10.51 20.39 20.31
N SER A 289 9.80 20.29 19.18
CA SER A 289 8.55 21.02 18.95
C SER A 289 7.45 20.58 19.92
N LEU A 290 7.31 19.27 20.15
CA LEU A 290 6.32 18.74 21.10
C LEU A 290 6.68 19.09 22.55
N ALA A 291 7.96 19.09 22.89
CA ALA A 291 8.41 19.51 24.22
C ALA A 291 8.13 21.00 24.48
N GLU A 292 8.32 21.86 23.48
CA GLU A 292 7.97 23.28 23.56
C GLU A 292 6.47 23.49 23.68
N GLU A 293 5.66 22.77 22.89
CA GLU A 293 4.20 22.83 22.99
C GLU A 293 3.69 22.40 24.37
N ALA A 294 4.24 21.30 24.92
CA ALA A 294 3.93 20.86 26.28
C ALA A 294 4.35 21.91 27.33
N ALA A 295 5.52 22.52 27.17
CA ALA A 295 5.97 23.59 28.05
C ALA A 295 5.05 24.82 28.01
N LEU A 296 4.56 25.20 26.83
CA LEU A 296 3.56 26.28 26.68
C LEU A 296 2.25 25.91 27.37
N ALA A 297 1.74 24.70 27.16
CA ALA A 297 0.49 24.22 27.77
C ALA A 297 0.54 24.14 29.30
N GLU A 298 1.71 23.83 29.86
CA GLU A 298 1.94 23.75 31.30
C GLU A 298 2.34 25.09 31.95
N GLY A 299 2.39 26.18 31.17
CA GLY A 299 2.85 27.49 31.65
C GLY A 299 4.33 27.49 32.07
N ARG A 300 5.14 26.60 31.50
CA ARG A 300 6.60 26.51 31.66
C ARG A 300 7.38 27.13 30.50
N ALA A 301 6.69 27.57 29.47
CA ALA A 301 7.21 28.46 28.44
C ALA A 301 6.16 29.50 28.08
N PHE A 302 6.59 30.68 27.61
CA PHE A 302 5.68 31.72 27.15
C PHE A 302 6.41 32.76 26.29
N GLY A 303 5.67 33.34 25.33
CA GLY A 303 6.15 34.44 24.49
C GLY A 303 5.71 35.81 25.01
N ALA A 304 5.61 36.76 24.08
CA ALA A 304 5.23 38.14 24.39
C ALA A 304 3.82 38.31 25.01
N GLY A 305 3.61 39.52 25.54
CA GLY A 305 2.37 39.95 26.19
C GLY A 305 2.42 39.82 27.72
N VAL A 306 1.28 40.11 28.34
CA VAL A 306 1.07 40.00 29.79
C VAL A 306 0.67 38.57 30.13
N LYS A 307 1.24 38.01 31.20
CA LYS A 307 0.94 36.68 31.75
C LYS A 307 0.61 36.79 33.23
N ARG A 308 -0.49 36.17 33.66
CA ARG A 308 -0.86 36.06 35.07
C ARG A 308 -0.07 34.94 35.74
N ILE A 309 0.66 35.27 36.80
CA ILE A 309 1.46 34.27 37.54
C ILE A 309 0.54 33.30 38.28
N GLY A 310 0.86 32.01 38.20
CA GLY A 310 0.06 30.90 38.75
C GLY A 310 -1.16 30.51 37.90
N GLN A 311 -1.43 31.23 36.80
CA GLN A 311 -2.49 30.88 35.85
C GLN A 311 -1.91 30.63 34.46
N ASP A 312 -1.35 31.65 33.81
CA ASP A 312 -0.78 31.53 32.47
C ASP A 312 0.67 31.02 32.50
N VAL A 313 1.39 31.34 33.58
CA VAL A 313 2.79 30.98 33.76
C VAL A 313 3.05 30.56 35.20
N GLN A 314 3.83 29.49 35.39
CA GLN A 314 4.17 28.99 36.71
C GLN A 314 5.37 29.74 37.30
N PRO A 315 5.46 29.92 38.64
CA PRO A 315 6.67 30.45 39.26
C PRO A 315 7.92 29.63 38.94
N GLY A 316 9.07 30.28 38.79
CA GLY A 316 10.34 29.64 38.46
C GLY A 316 11.38 30.57 37.86
N THR A 317 12.52 30.00 37.50
CA THR A 317 13.57 30.68 36.74
C THR A 317 13.34 30.48 35.26
N TYR A 318 13.23 31.58 34.53
CA TYR A 318 13.01 31.59 33.09
C TYR A 318 14.18 32.21 32.37
N VAL A 319 14.47 31.65 31.20
CA VAL A 319 15.54 32.09 30.32
C VAL A 319 14.98 32.30 28.93
N THR A 320 15.43 33.35 28.28
CA THR A 320 15.36 33.48 26.82
C THR A 320 16.77 33.61 26.26
N GLU A 321 17.01 33.01 25.10
CA GLU A 321 18.30 32.96 24.41
C GLU A 321 18.12 33.30 22.93
N GLY A 322 19.20 33.74 22.30
CA GLY A 322 19.22 34.21 20.91
C GLY A 322 19.46 35.71 20.84
N GLU A 323 19.43 36.28 19.63
CA GLU A 323 19.61 37.72 19.45
C GLU A 323 18.44 38.48 20.08
N LEU A 324 18.70 39.11 21.22
CA LEU A 324 17.77 39.99 21.91
C LEU A 324 18.03 41.41 21.43
N ASP A 325 17.08 41.98 20.71
CA ASP A 325 17.11 43.36 20.24
C ASP A 325 15.83 44.09 20.71
N GLY A 326 16.01 45.07 21.59
CA GLY A 326 14.90 45.79 22.22
C GLY A 326 14.02 44.94 23.13
N CYS A 327 14.55 43.87 23.74
CA CYS A 327 13.80 43.00 24.65
C CYS A 327 13.43 43.76 25.94
N TYR A 328 12.15 43.96 26.19
CA TYR A 328 11.66 44.49 27.45
C TYR A 328 10.92 43.43 28.24
N TRP A 329 11.20 43.32 29.53
CA TRP A 329 10.38 42.53 30.45
C TRP A 329 10.17 43.25 31.76
N GLU A 330 9.06 42.93 32.44
CA GLU A 330 8.75 43.41 33.77
C GLU A 330 7.94 42.40 34.57
N ARG A 331 8.11 42.46 35.90
CA ARG A 331 7.30 41.79 36.91
C ARG A 331 6.54 42.86 37.68
N THR A 332 5.26 42.66 37.91
CA THR A 332 4.43 43.62 38.65
C THR A 332 3.68 42.96 39.79
N ASP A 333 3.31 43.77 40.79
CA ASP A 333 2.45 43.35 41.89
C ASP A 333 0.95 43.51 41.54
N ALA A 334 0.07 43.21 42.49
CA ALA A 334 -1.37 43.24 42.27
C ALA A 334 -1.96 44.65 42.08
N ALA A 335 -1.22 45.71 42.44
CA ALA A 335 -1.58 47.10 42.16
C ALA A 335 -1.10 47.54 40.76
N GLY A 336 -0.30 46.71 40.09
CA GLY A 336 0.33 47.05 38.81
C GLY A 336 1.67 47.78 38.96
N GLU A 337 2.21 47.88 40.19
CA GLU A 337 3.51 48.51 40.43
C GLU A 337 4.63 47.55 40.01
N ILE A 338 5.68 48.10 39.39
CA ILE A 338 6.82 47.31 38.91
C ILE A 338 7.65 46.83 40.12
N ILE A 339 7.81 45.51 40.21
CA ILE A 339 8.71 44.83 41.15
C ILE A 339 10.13 44.83 40.59
N ASP A 340 10.27 44.49 39.31
CA ASP A 340 11.55 44.37 38.61
C ASP A 340 11.32 44.47 37.09
N ASN A 341 12.26 45.05 36.36
CA ASN A 341 12.20 45.16 34.91
C ASN A 341 13.59 45.31 34.29
N ASN A 342 13.69 45.06 32.99
CA ASN A 342 14.92 45.35 32.25
C ASN A 342 14.63 45.67 30.78
N PHE A 343 15.46 46.55 30.19
CA PHE A 343 15.49 46.84 28.76
C PHE A 343 16.79 46.35 28.10
N ILE A 344 16.61 45.21 27.46
CA ILE A 344 17.37 44.44 26.49
C ILE A 344 17.86 45.12 25.22
N SER A 345 18.63 46.21 25.24
CA SER A 345 18.96 46.90 23.96
C SER A 345 19.70 46.01 22.97
N SER A 346 20.67 45.21 23.43
CA SER A 346 21.31 44.15 22.66
C SER A 346 21.85 43.09 23.62
N GLY A 347 21.61 41.81 23.36
CA GLY A 347 22.09 40.71 24.18
C GLY A 347 21.89 39.34 23.52
N LEU A 348 22.47 38.31 24.14
CA LEU A 348 22.33 36.92 23.66
C LEU A 348 21.52 36.02 24.60
N ARG A 349 21.26 36.50 25.81
CA ARG A 349 20.57 35.77 26.87
C ARG A 349 20.00 36.74 27.90
N ALA A 350 18.82 36.42 28.41
CA ALA A 350 18.24 37.05 29.59
C ALA A 350 17.69 35.96 30.52
N GLU A 351 17.78 36.21 31.83
CA GLU A 351 17.31 35.29 32.86
C GLU A 351 16.55 36.07 33.92
N VAL A 352 15.42 35.51 34.38
CA VAL A 352 14.58 36.13 35.40
C VAL A 352 13.99 35.08 36.34
N VAL A 353 13.91 35.41 37.62
CA VAL A 353 13.21 34.59 38.63
C VAL A 353 11.82 35.17 38.85
N ILE A 354 10.80 34.49 38.36
CA ILE A 354 9.38 34.79 38.60
C ILE A 354 8.96 34.11 39.90
N ARG A 355 8.59 34.92 40.90
CA ARG A 355 8.21 34.44 42.23
C ARG A 355 6.72 34.17 42.30
N SER A 356 6.31 33.29 43.22
CA SER A 356 4.90 32.96 43.43
C SER A 356 4.03 34.12 43.95
N GLY A 357 4.66 35.17 44.50
CA GLY A 357 3.98 36.38 44.97
C GLY A 357 3.85 37.48 43.92
N ASP A 358 4.47 37.31 42.75
CA ASP A 358 4.32 38.25 41.65
C ASP A 358 2.90 38.14 41.09
N TYR A 359 2.35 39.24 40.58
CA TYR A 359 1.00 39.24 40.02
C TYR A 359 1.01 38.98 38.52
N SER A 360 1.83 39.73 37.76
CA SER A 360 1.98 39.50 36.32
C SER A 360 3.42 39.66 35.83
N PHE A 361 3.69 39.03 34.70
CA PHE A 361 4.91 39.20 33.91
C PHE A 361 4.54 39.72 32.53
N THR A 362 5.19 40.79 32.08
CA THR A 362 5.03 41.33 30.72
C THR A 362 6.33 41.12 29.95
N SER A 363 6.23 40.67 28.70
CA SER A 363 7.37 40.50 27.80
C SER A 363 7.11 41.11 26.42
N THR A 364 8.09 41.83 25.87
CA THR A 364 8.04 42.44 24.54
C THR A 364 9.38 42.26 23.85
N SER A 365 9.38 41.77 22.60
CA SER A 365 10.60 41.57 21.79
C SER A 365 11.71 40.70 22.43
N CYS A 366 11.34 39.80 23.35
CA CYS A 366 12.29 38.91 24.02
C CYS A 366 12.32 37.47 23.48
N GLY A 367 11.52 37.15 22.46
CA GLY A 367 11.30 35.77 22.03
C GLY A 367 10.51 34.95 23.04
N THR A 368 10.82 33.65 23.14
CA THR A 368 10.16 32.70 24.04
C THR A 368 10.99 32.48 25.30
N TRP A 369 10.40 32.75 26.46
CA TRP A 369 10.94 32.40 27.76
C TRP A 369 10.67 30.92 28.05
N ARG A 370 11.69 30.20 28.52
CA ARG A 370 11.62 28.77 28.90
C ARG A 370 12.10 28.59 30.34
N LYS A 371 11.32 27.87 31.13
CA LYS A 371 11.68 27.49 32.50
C LYS A 371 12.89 26.55 32.47
N GLN A 372 13.91 26.82 33.28
CA GLN A 372 15.12 25.98 33.44
C GLN A 372 14.88 24.77 34.33
#